data_AF-A0A9P0NLY9-F1
#
_entry.id   AF-A0A9P0NLY9-F1
#
_cell.length_a   1.000
_cell.length_b   1.000
_cell.length_c   1.000
_cell.angle_alpha   90.00
_cell.angle_beta   90.00
_cell.angle_gamma   90.00
#
_symmetry.space_group_name_H-M   'P 1'
#
loop_
_entity.id
_entity.type
_entity.pdbx_description
1 polymer ?
#
loop_
_entity_poly.entity_id
_entity_poly.type
_entity_poly.pdbx_seq_one_letter_code
_entity_poly.pdbx_strand_id
1 'polypeptide(L)'
;MGKSTGKDVLIFKRFQLSWNNLNKQNSGIAEKYVKKIIKPERKRLLEFLKNNLNNAQPRNDYKELLELALIFLGEKPKTLTFFHVPGAIHRARWMAKAIYCIKIYLFRNEFKLSAKEKLHFTIYVCF
;
A
#
# COMPACT_ATOMS: atom_id res chain seq x y z
N MET A 1 23.90 -1.43 18.53
CA MET A 1 22.67 -1.28 17.72
C MET A 1 21.56 -0.72 18.60
N GLY A 2 21.15 0.53 18.41
CA GLY A 2 20.14 1.18 19.28
C GLY A 2 18.73 0.66 18.99
N LYS A 3 18.01 0.23 20.04
CA LYS A 3 16.59 -0.13 19.96
C LYS A 3 15.79 1.12 19.58
N SER A 4 15.30 1.18 18.34
CA SER A 4 14.46 2.28 17.88
C SER A 4 13.01 2.06 18.33
N THR A 5 12.67 2.62 19.48
CA THR A 5 11.37 2.53 20.16
C THR A 5 10.33 3.51 19.59
N GLY A 6 10.20 3.58 18.26
CA GLY A 6 9.14 4.38 17.62
C GLY A 6 7.87 3.53 17.45
N LYS A 7 6.72 3.96 18.00
CA LYS A 7 5.45 3.22 17.91
C LYS A 7 5.02 2.95 16.45
N ASP A 8 5.43 3.83 15.54
CA ASP A 8 5.31 3.77 14.07
C ASP A 8 5.89 2.47 13.48
N VAL A 9 7.06 2.07 14.01
CA VAL A 9 7.79 0.89 13.54
C VAL A 9 7.02 -0.37 13.93
N LEU A 10 6.20 -0.33 14.98
CA LEU A 10 5.51 -1.52 15.48
C LEU A 10 4.39 -1.99 14.56
N ILE A 11 3.56 -1.09 14.03
CA ILE A 11 2.45 -1.49 13.13
C ILE A 11 3.04 -2.09 11.85
N PHE A 12 4.00 -1.41 11.25
CA PHE A 12 4.59 -1.88 10.01
C PHE A 12 5.45 -3.13 10.20
N LYS A 13 6.17 -3.26 11.32
CA LYS A 13 6.91 -4.48 11.66
C LYS A 13 5.96 -5.65 11.89
N ARG A 14 4.82 -5.42 12.54
CA ARG A 14 3.78 -6.45 12.67
C ARG A 14 3.24 -6.84 11.30
N PHE A 15 3.00 -5.87 10.43
CA PHE A 15 2.57 -6.12 9.07
C PHE A 15 3.58 -6.99 8.30
N GLN A 16 4.89 -6.68 8.40
CA GLN A 16 5.96 -7.52 7.85
C GLN A 16 5.90 -8.96 8.36
N LEU A 17 5.75 -9.14 9.68
CA LEU A 17 5.67 -10.47 10.28
C LEU A 17 4.44 -11.26 9.82
N SER A 18 3.33 -10.57 9.56
CA SER A 18 2.10 -11.21 9.06
C SER A 18 2.11 -11.51 7.55
N TRP A 19 3.09 -10.99 6.79
CA TRP A 19 3.06 -10.95 5.32
C TRP A 19 2.82 -12.31 4.65
N ASN A 20 3.47 -13.35 5.15
CA ASN A 20 3.37 -14.70 4.56
C ASN A 20 1.97 -15.29 4.73
N ASN A 21 1.22 -14.87 5.75
CA ASN A 21 -0.10 -15.39 6.08
C ASN A 21 -1.25 -14.61 5.41
N LEU A 22 -0.95 -13.50 4.71
CA LEU A 22 -1.99 -12.69 4.06
C LEU A 22 -2.43 -13.34 2.74
N ASN A 23 -3.75 -13.44 2.55
CA ASN A 23 -4.32 -13.72 1.23
C ASN A 23 -4.16 -12.49 0.32
N LYS A 24 -3.43 -12.66 -0.78
CA LYS A 24 -2.99 -11.58 -1.66
C LYS A 24 -4.01 -11.20 -2.75
N GLN A 25 -5.24 -11.69 -2.65
CA GLN A 25 -6.33 -11.33 -3.57
C GLN A 25 -7.19 -10.22 -2.97
N ASN A 26 -6.80 -8.96 -3.16
CA ASN A 26 -7.56 -7.81 -2.64
C ASN A 26 -7.55 -6.61 -3.59
N SER A 27 -8.61 -5.80 -3.54
CA SER A 27 -8.80 -4.59 -4.37
C SER A 27 -9.18 -3.38 -3.51
N GLY A 28 -8.61 -2.20 -3.83
CA GLY A 28 -8.84 -0.97 -3.07
C GLY A 28 -10.25 -0.39 -3.22
N ILE A 29 -10.86 -0.56 -4.40
CA ILE A 29 -12.22 -0.09 -4.73
C ILE A 29 -13.34 -1.04 -4.26
N ALA A 30 -13.05 -1.99 -3.38
CA ALA A 30 -14.08 -2.86 -2.79
C ALA A 30 -15.13 -2.05 -1.99
N GLU A 31 -14.76 -0.89 -1.44
CA GLU A 31 -15.68 -0.05 -0.67
C GLU A 31 -16.53 0.85 -1.57
N LYS A 32 -17.85 0.85 -1.33
CA LYS A 32 -18.83 1.63 -2.11
C LYS A 32 -18.52 3.13 -2.12
N TYR A 33 -18.09 3.67 -0.99
CA TYR A 33 -17.72 5.09 -0.86
C TYR A 33 -16.49 5.45 -1.70
N VAL A 34 -15.40 4.69 -1.55
CA VAL A 34 -14.16 4.87 -2.31
C VAL A 34 -14.41 4.72 -3.81
N LYS A 35 -15.19 3.71 -4.20
CA LYS A 35 -15.62 3.50 -5.58
C LYS A 35 -16.39 4.71 -6.14
N LYS A 36 -17.27 5.34 -5.35
CA LYS A 36 -18.03 6.53 -5.76
C LYS A 36 -17.11 7.72 -6.04
N ILE A 37 -16.13 7.98 -5.17
CA ILE A 37 -15.16 9.08 -5.33
C ILE A 37 -14.28 8.88 -6.55
N ILE A 38 -13.79 7.65 -6.76
CA ILE A 38 -12.81 7.36 -7.82
C ILE A 38 -13.46 7.23 -9.20
N LYS A 39 -14.73 6.81 -9.26
CA LYS A 39 -15.43 6.51 -10.52
C LYS A 39 -15.25 7.58 -11.62
N PRO A 40 -15.35 8.89 -11.34
CA PRO A 40 -15.18 9.92 -12.38
C PRO A 40 -13.79 9.94 -12.99
N GLU A 41 -12.74 9.82 -12.17
CA GLU A 41 -11.34 9.91 -12.61
C GLU A 41 -10.71 8.57 -12.97
N ARG A 42 -11.41 7.44 -12.72
CA ARG A 42 -10.84 6.10 -12.82
C ARG A 42 -10.16 5.84 -14.16
N LYS A 43 -10.81 6.18 -15.27
CA LYS A 43 -10.28 5.92 -16.63
C LYS A 43 -8.96 6.68 -16.84
N ARG A 44 -8.96 7.98 -16.53
CA ARG A 44 -7.79 8.86 -16.64
C ARG A 44 -6.64 8.38 -15.77
N LEU A 45 -6.91 7.98 -14.52
CA LEU A 45 -5.90 7.45 -13.61
C LEU A 45 -5.30 6.14 -14.12
N LEU A 46 -6.13 5.21 -14.63
CA LEU A 46 -5.64 3.96 -15.20
C LEU A 46 -4.73 4.19 -16.41
N GLU A 47 -5.12 5.11 -17.29
CA GLU A 47 -4.31 5.48 -18.46
C GLU A 47 -2.98 6.11 -18.05
N PHE A 48 -3.01 7.07 -17.12
CA PHE A 48 -1.81 7.69 -16.56
C PHE A 48 -0.86 6.64 -15.97
N LEU A 49 -1.36 5.73 -15.14
CA LEU A 49 -0.53 4.71 -14.48
C LEU A 49 0.07 3.73 -15.48
N LYS A 50 -0.71 3.26 -16.46
CA LYS A 50 -0.23 2.34 -17.51
C LYS A 50 0.84 3.00 -18.38
N ASN A 51 0.64 4.26 -18.75
CA ASN A 51 1.63 5.01 -19.53
C ASN A 51 2.93 5.22 -18.74
N ASN A 52 2.84 5.55 -17.45
CA ASN A 52 4.02 5.72 -16.61
C ASN A 52 4.77 4.40 -16.36
N LEU A 53 4.10 3.27 -16.25
CA LEU A 53 4.76 1.97 -16.10
C LEU A 53 5.57 1.54 -17.32
N ASN A 54 5.23 2.04 -18.51
CA ASN A 54 6.02 1.81 -19.72
C ASN A 54 7.33 2.63 -19.72
N ASN A 55 7.44 3.64 -18.86
CA ASN A 55 8.65 4.45 -18.71
C ASN A 55 9.59 3.82 -17.68
N ALA A 56 10.91 3.98 -17.90
CA ALA A 56 11.92 3.62 -16.93
C ALA A 56 11.72 4.44 -15.64
N GLN A 57 11.50 3.74 -14.53
CA GLN A 57 11.35 4.38 -13.22
C GLN A 57 12.71 4.63 -12.60
N PRO A 58 12.93 5.80 -11.96
CA PRO A 58 14.23 6.15 -11.39
C PRO A 58 14.61 5.25 -10.21
N ARG A 59 13.63 4.64 -9.53
CA ARG A 59 13.83 3.66 -8.45
C ARG A 59 12.71 2.63 -8.45
N ASN A 60 13.00 1.43 -7.94
CA ASN A 60 12.03 0.34 -7.85
C ASN A 60 10.81 0.69 -7.00
N ASP A 61 10.96 1.46 -5.92
CA ASP A 61 9.83 1.87 -5.06
C ASP A 61 8.76 2.68 -5.83
N TYR A 62 9.16 3.47 -6.83
CA TYR A 62 8.19 4.19 -7.68
C TYR A 62 7.40 3.24 -8.57
N LYS A 63 8.07 2.24 -9.14
CA LYS A 63 7.41 1.20 -9.93
C LYS A 63 6.40 0.44 -9.07
N GLU A 64 6.79 0.06 -7.87
CA GLU A 64 5.90 -0.63 -6.92
C GLU A 64 4.69 0.24 -6.55
N LEU A 65 4.88 1.54 -6.32
CA LEU A 65 3.77 2.46 -6.05
C LEU A 65 2.76 2.51 -7.21
N LEU A 66 3.23 2.58 -8.46
CA LEU A 66 2.38 2.58 -9.64
C LEU A 66 1.59 1.26 -9.79
N GLU A 67 2.25 0.13 -9.55
CA GLU A 67 1.63 -1.20 -9.58
C GLU A 67 0.55 -1.35 -8.49
N LEU A 68 0.84 -0.89 -7.26
CA LEU A 68 -0.13 -0.88 -6.17
C LEU A 68 -1.32 0.03 -6.45
N ALA A 69 -1.10 1.19 -7.08
CA ALA A 69 -2.17 2.10 -7.48
C ALA A 69 -3.09 1.46 -8.53
N LEU A 70 -2.57 0.71 -9.50
CA LEU A 70 -3.40 -0.04 -10.45
C LEU A 70 -4.31 -1.05 -9.74
N ILE A 71 -3.77 -1.83 -8.81
CA ILE A 71 -4.54 -2.80 -8.02
C ILE A 71 -5.60 -2.10 -7.17
N PHE A 72 -5.23 -0.97 -6.57
CA PHE A 72 -6.15 -0.16 -5.80
C PHE A 72 -7.36 0.25 -6.66
N LEU A 73 -7.13 0.66 -7.92
CA LEU A 73 -8.17 0.99 -8.91
C LEU A 73 -8.90 -0.24 -9.50
N GLY A 74 -8.58 -1.45 -9.03
CA GLY A 74 -9.26 -2.70 -9.36
C GLY A 74 -8.72 -3.43 -10.59
N GLU A 75 -7.54 -3.07 -11.07
CA GLU A 75 -6.81 -3.94 -12.00
C GLU A 75 -6.36 -5.21 -11.27
N LYS A 76 -6.41 -6.34 -11.97
CA LYS A 76 -5.92 -7.61 -11.42
C LYS A 76 -4.40 -7.68 -11.58
N PRO A 77 -3.66 -8.13 -10.54
CA PRO A 77 -2.24 -8.41 -10.70
C PRO A 77 -2.05 -9.48 -11.76
N LYS A 78 -1.15 -9.25 -12.72
CA LYS A 78 -0.89 -10.18 -13.83
C LYS A 78 -0.12 -11.43 -13.40
N THR A 79 0.55 -11.39 -12.25
CA THR A 79 1.38 -12.46 -11.71
C THR A 79 1.18 -12.62 -10.20
N LEU A 80 1.53 -13.78 -9.64
CA LEU A 80 1.48 -14.04 -8.19
C LEU A 80 2.55 -13.26 -7.38
N THR A 81 3.61 -12.78 -8.05
CA THR A 81 4.72 -12.01 -7.46
C THR A 81 4.48 -10.50 -7.44
N PHE A 82 3.28 -10.04 -7.80
CA PHE A 82 2.96 -8.62 -8.00
C PHE A 82 3.03 -7.77 -6.74
N PHE A 83 2.90 -8.39 -5.57
CA PHE A 83 3.12 -7.72 -4.31
C PHE A 83 4.52 -8.03 -3.78
N HIS A 84 5.41 -7.05 -3.85
CA HIS A 84 6.73 -7.17 -3.26
C HIS A 84 6.63 -7.37 -1.75
N VAL A 85 7.53 -8.20 -1.19
CA VAL A 85 7.66 -8.36 0.26
C VAL A 85 7.95 -6.98 0.87
N PRO A 86 7.26 -6.58 1.96
CA PRO A 86 7.45 -5.25 2.53
C PRO A 86 8.91 -5.05 2.99
N GLY A 87 9.58 -4.08 2.37
CA GLY A 87 11.01 -3.80 2.59
C GLY A 87 11.31 -3.13 3.94
N ALA A 88 12.60 -2.89 4.20
CA ALA A 88 13.07 -2.30 5.44
C ALA A 88 12.51 -0.88 5.67
N ILE A 89 12.09 -0.60 6.90
CA ILE A 89 11.51 0.69 7.27
C ILE A 89 12.54 1.54 7.99
N HIS A 90 12.84 2.68 7.39
CA HIS A 90 13.64 3.73 7.99
C HIS A 90 12.79 5.00 8.15
N ARG A 91 13.03 5.74 9.24
CA ARG A 91 12.22 6.93 9.60
C ARG A 91 12.17 7.98 8.50
N ALA A 92 13.25 8.15 7.75
CA ALA A 92 13.41 9.17 6.70
C ALA A 92 12.88 8.77 5.32
N ARG A 93 12.44 7.51 5.10
CA ARG A 93 11.96 7.05 3.80
C ARG A 93 10.44 7.17 3.71
N TRP A 94 9.95 8.36 3.36
CA TRP A 94 8.53 8.65 3.24
C TRP A 94 7.84 7.72 2.22
N MET A 95 8.50 7.40 1.09
CA MET A 95 7.97 6.52 0.05
C MET A 95 7.65 5.12 0.60
N ALA A 96 8.56 4.56 1.40
CA ALA A 96 8.33 3.28 2.05
C ALA A 96 7.08 3.35 2.95
N LYS A 97 6.91 4.43 3.73
CA LYS A 97 5.70 4.59 4.56
C LYS A 97 4.43 4.63 3.71
N ALA A 98 4.43 5.33 2.58
CA ALA A 98 3.29 5.39 1.67
C ALA A 98 2.93 4.01 1.10
N ILE A 99 3.92 3.25 0.63
CA ILE A 99 3.76 1.87 0.15
C ILE A 99 3.16 0.98 1.25
N TYR A 100 3.67 1.07 2.48
CA TYR A 100 3.11 0.33 3.62
C TYR A 100 1.65 0.71 3.90
N CYS A 101 1.32 1.99 3.87
CA CYS A 101 -0.06 2.44 4.10
C CYS A 101 -1.02 1.88 3.04
N ILE A 102 -0.63 1.93 1.77
CA ILE A 102 -1.43 1.39 0.68
C ILE A 102 -1.61 -0.12 0.83
N LYS A 103 -0.53 -0.86 1.12
CA LYS A 103 -0.60 -2.32 1.35
C LYS A 103 -1.51 -2.65 2.52
N ILE A 104 -1.34 -2.01 3.68
CA ILE A 104 -2.19 -2.22 4.86
C ILE A 104 -3.66 -1.96 4.52
N TYR A 105 -3.95 -0.91 3.76
CA TYR A 105 -5.31 -0.63 3.31
C TYR A 105 -5.85 -1.72 2.37
N LEU A 106 -5.05 -2.16 1.38
CA LEU A 106 -5.44 -3.26 0.48
C LEU A 106 -5.74 -4.54 1.26
N PHE A 107 -4.93 -4.86 2.27
CA PHE A 107 -5.08 -6.09 3.07
C PHE A 107 -5.88 -5.91 4.35
N ARG A 108 -6.65 -4.83 4.53
CA ARG A 108 -7.40 -4.55 5.77
C ARG A 108 -8.45 -5.61 6.15
N ASN A 109 -8.82 -6.48 5.22
CA ASN A 109 -9.69 -7.62 5.49
C ASN A 109 -8.94 -8.75 6.22
N GLU A 110 -7.69 -8.99 5.83
CA GLU A 110 -6.81 -10.03 6.38
C GLU A 110 -6.00 -9.52 7.59
N PHE A 111 -5.57 -8.26 7.55
CA PHE A 111 -4.77 -7.60 8.59
C PHE A 111 -5.61 -6.59 9.36
N LYS A 112 -6.26 -7.05 10.43
CA LYS A 112 -7.08 -6.20 11.29
C LYS A 112 -6.21 -5.34 12.20
N LEU A 113 -6.33 -4.02 12.05
CA LEU A 113 -5.76 -3.06 12.99
C LEU A 113 -6.60 -3.01 14.27
N SER A 114 -5.94 -3.01 15.43
CA SER A 114 -6.59 -2.69 16.71
C SER A 114 -7.05 -1.23 16.74
N ALA A 115 -7.97 -0.88 17.65
CA ALA A 115 -8.45 0.50 17.78
C ALA A 115 -7.31 1.51 17.99
N LYS A 116 -6.32 1.15 18.82
CA LYS A 116 -5.12 1.96 19.08
C LYS A 116 -4.29 2.19 17.81
N GLU A 117 -4.21 1.18 16.95
CA GLU A 117 -3.42 1.27 15.72
C GLU A 117 -4.14 2.01 14.62
N LYS A 118 -5.48 1.90 14.54
CA LYS A 118 -6.27 2.73 13.63
C LYS A 118 -6.06 4.20 13.93
N LEU A 119 -6.14 4.59 15.21
CA LEU A 119 -5.91 5.97 15.65
C LEU A 119 -4.51 6.46 15.23
N HIS A 120 -3.49 5.64 15.42
CA HIS A 120 -2.12 6.00 15.04
C HIS A 120 -1.92 6.00 13.52
N PHE A 121 -2.59 5.11 12.79
CA PHE A 121 -2.51 4.99 11.34
C PHE A 121 -3.11 6.21 10.63
N THR A 122 -4.19 6.80 11.16
CA THR A 122 -4.80 8.02 10.62
C THR A 122 -3.80 9.18 10.52
N ILE A 123 -2.82 9.26 11.43
CA ILE A 123 -1.76 10.29 11.40
C ILE A 123 -0.88 10.17 10.13
N TYR A 124 -0.74 8.98 9.53
CA TYR A 124 0.06 8.79 8.31
C TYR A 124 -0.72 8.97 7.01
N VAL A 125 -2.04 8.81 7.05
CA VAL A 125 -2.92 8.91 5.87
C VAL A 125 -3.35 10.35 5.60
N CYS A 126 -3.18 11.25 6.58
CA CYS A 126 -3.54 12.67 6.48
C CYS A 126 -2.36 13.63 6.25
N PHE A 127 -1.28 13.16 5.61
CA PHE A 127 -0.26 14.06 5.04
C PHE A 127 -0.62 14.43 3.60
#